data_AF-A0A3Q1GH24-F1
#
_entry.id   AF-A0A3Q1GH24-F1
#
_cell.length_a   1.000
_cell.length_b   1.000
_cell.length_c   1.000
_cell.angle_alpha   90.00
_cell.angle_beta   90.00
_cell.angle_gamma   90.00
#
_symmetry.space_group_name_H-M   'P 1'
#
loop_
_entity.id
_entity.type
_entity.pdbx_description
1 polymer ?
#
loop_
_entity_poly.entity_id
_entity_poly.type
_entity_poly.pdbx_seq_one_letter_code
_entity_poly.pdbx_strand_id
1 'polypeptide(L)'
;SRSLQKKKLSKDRFEQKLGNNAIPPATGSVKDLERVLYGGKRFGNHVDEVWPNLFIGDMSVANDRYSLWKLGITHVLNAAHGRMHSRVFVHCAVGVSRSASLVLAYLMIHHHYTLLEAINKVKERRWIFPNRGFLKQLCALDRKLHKTS
;
A
#
# COMPACT_ATOMS: atom_id res chain seq x y z
N SER A 1 42.53 27.67 34.70
CA SER A 1 41.66 26.99 35.68
C SER A 1 41.49 25.53 35.27
N ARG A 2 41.56 24.60 36.22
CA ARG A 2 41.63 23.12 36.08
C ARG A 2 40.44 22.44 35.37
N SER A 3 39.58 23.20 34.69
CA SER A 3 38.31 22.78 34.10
C SER A 3 38.41 22.34 32.62
N LEU A 4 39.43 22.79 31.87
CA LEU A 4 39.57 22.47 30.44
C LEU A 4 40.35 21.15 30.18
N GLN A 5 41.34 20.81 31.01
CA GLN A 5 42.06 19.52 30.91
C GLN A 5 41.22 18.32 31.40
N LYS A 6 40.29 18.52 32.35
CA LYS A 6 39.35 17.46 32.78
C LYS A 6 38.29 17.12 31.73
N LYS A 7 37.95 18.06 30.84
CA LYS A 7 36.98 17.81 29.74
C LYS A 7 37.60 17.03 28.58
N LYS A 8 38.91 17.15 28.33
CA LYS A 8 39.59 16.41 27.25
C LYS A 8 39.86 14.95 27.65
N LEU A 9 40.36 14.69 28.87
CA LEU A 9 40.50 13.33 29.41
C LEU A 9 39.16 12.59 29.60
N SER A 10 38.05 13.31 29.80
CA SER A 10 36.72 12.71 29.90
C SER A 10 36.13 12.28 28.55
N LYS A 11 36.57 12.91 27.45
CA LYS A 11 36.04 12.65 26.10
C LYS A 11 36.76 11.46 25.46
N ASP A 12 38.08 11.38 25.65
CA ASP A 12 38.89 10.25 25.19
C ASP A 12 38.50 8.94 25.93
N ARG A 13 38.07 9.03 27.19
CA ARG A 13 37.56 7.88 27.96
C ARG A 13 36.16 7.40 27.54
N PHE A 14 35.41 8.24 26.83
CA PHE A 14 34.11 7.89 26.27
C PHE A 14 34.23 7.27 24.87
N GLU A 15 35.21 7.72 24.08
CA GLU A 15 35.46 7.20 22.73
C GLU A 15 36.18 5.83 22.75
N GLN A 16 36.95 5.52 23.80
CA GLN A 16 37.66 4.23 23.93
C GLN A 16 36.76 3.06 24.41
N LYS A 17 35.48 3.30 24.74
CA LYS A 17 34.53 2.28 25.20
C LYS A 17 33.58 1.75 24.12
N LEU A 18 33.83 2.07 22.84
CA LEU A 18 33.11 1.53 21.69
C LEU A 18 33.91 0.43 20.96
N GLY A 19 35.00 -0.03 21.56
CA GLY A 19 35.70 -1.25 21.14
C GLY A 19 35.43 -2.37 22.17
N ASN A 20 34.91 -3.49 21.67
CA ASN A 20 34.68 -4.77 22.36
C ASN A 20 33.31 -5.00 23.03
N ASN A 21 32.51 -5.79 22.29
CA ASN A 21 31.65 -6.89 22.74
C ASN A 21 30.59 -6.63 23.82
N ALA A 22 29.34 -6.44 23.36
CA ALA A 22 28.20 -7.21 23.84
C ALA A 22 27.08 -7.10 22.80
N ILE A 23 26.68 -8.20 22.16
CA ILE A 23 25.37 -8.28 21.50
C ILE A 23 24.36 -8.20 22.64
N PRO A 24 23.55 -7.12 22.76
CA PRO A 24 22.49 -7.09 23.77
C PRO A 24 21.52 -8.25 23.49
N PRO A 25 20.88 -8.85 24.49
CA PRO A 25 19.85 -9.86 24.26
C PRO A 25 18.67 -9.20 23.54
N ALA A 26 18.68 -9.22 22.22
CA ALA A 26 17.86 -8.35 21.40
C ALA A 26 16.48 -8.95 21.16
N THR A 27 15.63 -8.86 22.18
CA THR A 27 14.22 -8.52 21.98
C THR A 27 13.95 -7.22 22.73
N GLY A 28 14.66 -6.17 22.30
CA GLY A 28 14.40 -4.81 22.76
C GLY A 28 12.99 -4.38 22.38
N SER A 29 12.44 -3.43 23.14
CA SER A 29 11.16 -2.83 22.82
C SER A 29 11.19 -2.20 21.41
N VAL A 30 10.03 -1.96 20.81
CA VAL A 30 9.93 -1.29 19.49
C VAL A 30 10.75 0.01 19.46
N LYS A 31 10.77 0.76 20.57
CA LYS A 31 11.55 1.99 20.71
C LYS A 31 13.06 1.78 20.60
N ASP A 32 13.56 0.65 21.09
CA ASP A 32 14.99 0.33 21.02
C ASP A 32 15.38 -0.02 19.58
N LEU A 33 14.52 -0.76 18.88
CA LEU A 33 14.70 -1.07 17.45
C LEU A 33 14.63 0.18 16.57
N GLU A 34 13.63 1.06 16.79
CA GLU A 34 13.52 2.34 16.08
C GLU A 34 14.79 3.19 16.26
N ARG A 35 15.35 3.24 17.47
CA ARG A 35 16.59 3.98 17.75
C ARG A 35 17.77 3.44 16.95
N VAL A 36 17.90 2.12 16.82
CA VAL A 36 18.93 1.49 15.98
C VAL A 36 18.73 1.89 14.52
N LEU A 37 17.49 1.81 14.02
CA LEU A 37 17.15 2.17 12.63
C LEU A 37 17.45 3.65 12.32
N TYR A 38 17.20 4.57 13.26
CA TYR A 38 17.51 5.99 13.09
C TYR A 38 19.01 6.28 12.89
N GLY A 39 19.88 5.35 13.31
CA GLY A 39 21.33 5.44 13.13
C GLY A 39 21.82 5.03 11.73
N GLY A 40 20.94 4.53 10.87
CA GLY A 40 21.28 4.10 9.50
C GLY A 40 21.48 5.24 8.51
N LYS A 41 21.88 4.88 7.28
CA LYS A 41 22.01 5.82 6.14
C LYS A 41 20.63 6.41 5.82
N ARG A 42 20.52 7.75 5.85
CA ARG A 42 19.23 8.46 5.76
C ARG A 42 18.72 8.72 4.34
N PHE A 43 19.60 8.64 3.35
CA PHE A 43 19.25 8.78 1.94
C PHE A 43 19.72 7.52 1.22
N GLY A 44 18.76 6.65 0.92
CA GLY A 44 18.97 5.51 0.03
C GLY A 44 18.99 5.99 -1.42
N ASN A 45 19.62 5.21 -2.29
CA ASN A 45 19.39 5.37 -3.72
C ASN A 45 17.96 4.89 -4.03
N HIS A 46 17.49 5.07 -5.27
CA HIS A 46 16.22 4.46 -5.70
C HIS A 46 16.27 2.91 -5.64
N VAL A 47 17.46 2.32 -5.58
CA VAL A 47 17.70 0.89 -5.35
C VAL A 47 19.07 0.69 -4.69
N ASP A 48 19.12 -0.19 -3.70
CA ASP A 48 20.35 -0.58 -3.01
C ASP A 48 20.41 -2.12 -2.88
N GLU A 49 21.59 -2.70 -3.08
CA GLU A 49 21.83 -4.11 -2.74
C GLU A 49 22.00 -4.21 -1.22
N VAL A 50 21.09 -4.94 -0.57
CA VAL A 50 21.06 -5.07 0.90
C VAL A 50 21.63 -6.40 1.38
N TRP A 51 21.77 -7.36 0.48
CA TRP A 51 22.37 -8.68 0.67
C TRP A 51 22.79 -9.24 -0.69
N PRO A 52 23.79 -10.14 -0.81
CA PRO A 52 24.22 -10.68 -2.10
C PRO A 52 23.05 -11.13 -3.00
N ASN A 53 22.91 -10.47 -4.14
CA ASN A 53 21.83 -10.64 -5.14
C ASN A 53 20.41 -10.33 -4.64
N LEU A 54 20.28 -9.54 -3.57
CA LEU A 54 19.00 -9.10 -3.01
C LEU A 54 18.98 -7.58 -2.89
N PHE A 55 18.02 -6.99 -3.58
CA PHE A 55 17.90 -5.55 -3.73
C PHE A 55 16.61 -5.07 -3.08
N ILE A 56 16.66 -3.89 -2.46
CA ILE A 56 15.48 -3.11 -2.08
C ILE A 56 15.47 -1.87 -2.96
N GLY A 57 14.36 -1.62 -3.64
CA GLY A 57 14.18 -0.44 -4.49
C GLY A 57 12.77 0.11 -4.41
N ASP A 58 12.59 1.32 -4.93
CA ASP A 58 11.32 2.03 -4.93
C ASP A 58 10.52 1.85 -6.24
N MET A 59 9.37 2.53 -6.31
CA MET A 59 8.49 2.49 -7.49
C MET A 59 9.13 3.08 -8.75
N SER A 60 10.14 3.97 -8.62
CA SER A 60 10.83 4.56 -9.76
C SER A 60 11.66 3.48 -10.47
N VAL A 61 12.49 2.74 -9.71
CA VAL A 61 13.28 1.62 -10.27
C VAL A 61 12.39 0.48 -10.74
N ALA A 62 11.31 0.17 -10.00
CA ALA A 62 10.40 -0.91 -10.39
C ALA A 62 9.72 -0.68 -11.77
N ASN A 63 9.56 0.59 -12.20
CA ASN A 63 8.97 0.93 -13.50
C ASN A 63 10.01 1.15 -14.61
N ASP A 64 11.30 1.20 -14.29
CA ASP A 64 12.38 1.33 -15.26
C ASP A 64 12.94 -0.05 -15.65
N ARG A 65 12.40 -0.60 -16.75
CA ARG A 65 12.84 -1.90 -17.26
C ARG A 65 14.31 -1.93 -17.67
N TYR A 66 14.85 -0.81 -18.15
CA TYR A 66 16.25 -0.75 -18.58
C TYR A 66 17.18 -0.82 -17.37
N SER A 67 16.87 -0.08 -16.30
CA SER A 67 17.65 -0.14 -15.06
C SER A 67 17.59 -1.53 -14.43
N LEU A 68 16.41 -2.18 -14.36
CA LEU A 68 16.29 -3.56 -13.86
C LEU A 68 17.12 -4.54 -14.69
N TRP A 69 17.06 -4.44 -16.01
CA TRP A 69 17.86 -5.27 -16.92
C TRP A 69 19.37 -5.04 -16.73
N LYS A 70 19.80 -3.78 -16.66
CA LYS A 70 21.21 -3.41 -16.47
C LYS A 70 21.77 -3.89 -15.14
N LEU A 71 20.93 -3.97 -14.09
CA LEU A 71 21.27 -4.52 -12.79
C LEU A 71 21.24 -6.06 -12.75
N GLY A 72 20.81 -6.73 -13.83
CA GLY A 72 20.72 -8.19 -13.87
C GLY A 72 19.56 -8.77 -13.05
N ILE A 73 18.52 -7.99 -12.76
CA ILE A 73 17.36 -8.45 -12.00
C ILE A 73 16.57 -9.48 -12.82
N THR A 74 16.41 -10.68 -12.27
CA THR A 74 15.66 -11.78 -12.90
C THR A 74 14.26 -11.98 -12.34
N HIS A 75 14.01 -11.51 -11.11
CA HIS A 75 12.74 -11.69 -10.40
C HIS A 75 12.38 -10.39 -9.67
N VAL A 76 11.11 -9.98 -9.75
CA VAL A 76 10.60 -8.79 -9.06
C VAL A 76 9.47 -9.22 -8.12
N LEU A 77 9.61 -8.92 -6.83
CA LEU A 77 8.55 -9.08 -5.83
C LEU A 77 7.97 -7.71 -5.50
N ASN A 78 6.74 -7.44 -5.94
CA ASN A 78 6.06 -6.18 -5.64
C ASN A 78 5.28 -6.27 -4.32
N ALA A 79 5.86 -5.74 -3.24
CA ALA A 79 5.24 -5.67 -1.92
C ALA A 79 4.11 -4.61 -1.81
N ALA A 80 3.94 -3.76 -2.83
CA ALA A 80 2.86 -2.78 -2.96
C ALA A 80 1.91 -3.11 -4.13
N HIS A 81 1.79 -4.41 -4.47
CA HIS A 81 0.89 -4.84 -5.54
C HIS A 81 -0.55 -4.45 -5.24
N GLY A 82 -1.17 -3.73 -6.16
CA GLY A 82 -2.55 -3.29 -6.06
C GLY A 82 -2.88 -2.34 -7.20
N ARG A 83 -4.17 -2.12 -7.44
CA ARG A 83 -4.63 -1.07 -8.37
C ARG A 83 -4.44 0.28 -7.68
N MET A 84 -3.20 0.75 -7.68
CA MET A 84 -2.84 2.10 -7.23
C MET A 84 -3.65 3.11 -8.06
N HIS A 85 -4.66 3.71 -7.44
CA HIS A 85 -5.32 4.97 -7.84
C HIS A 85 -6.31 4.96 -9.02
N SER A 86 -6.92 3.83 -9.39
CA SER A 86 -8.04 3.89 -10.35
C SER A 86 -9.31 4.44 -9.67
N ARG A 87 -9.52 5.76 -9.74
CA ARG A 87 -10.77 6.41 -9.33
C ARG A 87 -11.69 6.53 -10.54
N VAL A 88 -12.87 5.91 -10.46
CA VAL A 88 -13.87 5.93 -11.53
C VAL A 88 -15.06 6.78 -11.09
N PHE A 89 -15.36 7.82 -11.86
CA PHE A 89 -16.55 8.66 -11.66
C PHE A 89 -17.63 8.27 -12.68
N VAL A 90 -18.77 7.78 -12.20
CA VAL A 90 -19.91 7.39 -13.05
C VAL A 90 -21.02 8.42 -12.87
N HIS A 91 -21.39 9.13 -13.94
CA HIS A 91 -22.40 10.18 -13.89
C HIS A 91 -23.51 9.99 -14.92
N CYS A 92 -24.62 10.70 -14.71
CA CYS A 92 -25.62 10.96 -15.73
C CYS A 92 -26.05 12.43 -15.61
N ALA A 93 -27.31 12.79 -15.84
CA ALA A 93 -27.76 14.17 -15.65
C ALA A 93 -27.74 14.61 -14.18
N VAL A 94 -28.32 13.80 -13.28
CA VAL A 94 -28.45 14.10 -11.84
C VAL A 94 -27.85 13.01 -10.94
N GLY A 95 -27.33 11.93 -11.53
CA GLY A 95 -26.69 10.86 -10.78
C GLY A 95 -27.65 9.94 -9.99
N VAL A 96 -28.90 9.77 -10.45
CA VAL A 96 -29.96 9.04 -9.71
C VAL A 96 -30.40 7.75 -10.40
N SER A 97 -30.51 7.76 -11.74
CA SER A 97 -31.15 6.65 -12.49
C SER A 97 -30.17 5.88 -13.38
N ARG A 98 -29.73 6.48 -14.51
CA ARG A 98 -28.83 5.83 -15.48
C ARG A 98 -27.50 5.40 -14.87
N SER A 99 -26.78 6.34 -14.26
CA SER A 99 -25.49 6.06 -13.62
C SER A 99 -25.61 5.08 -12.46
N ALA A 100 -26.65 5.22 -11.63
CA ALA A 100 -26.91 4.30 -10.54
C ALA A 100 -27.14 2.88 -11.05
N SER A 101 -27.90 2.72 -12.14
CA SER A 101 -28.17 1.40 -12.74
C SER A 101 -26.89 0.71 -13.20
N LEU A 102 -25.96 1.44 -13.81
CA LEU A 102 -24.65 0.90 -14.21
C LEU A 102 -23.80 0.49 -13.00
N VAL A 103 -23.79 1.30 -11.94
CA VAL A 103 -23.06 0.98 -10.71
C VAL A 103 -23.66 -0.27 -10.03
N LEU A 104 -24.98 -0.38 -9.96
CA LEU A 104 -25.65 -1.58 -9.44
C LEU A 104 -25.28 -2.82 -10.24
N ALA A 105 -25.37 -2.76 -11.57
CA ALA A 105 -24.98 -3.87 -12.44
C ALA A 105 -23.51 -4.25 -12.27
N TYR A 106 -22.60 -3.26 -12.15
CA TYR A 106 -21.18 -3.50 -11.89
C TYR A 106 -20.95 -4.25 -10.57
N LEU A 107 -21.63 -3.83 -9.49
CA LEU A 107 -21.56 -4.50 -8.19
C LEU A 107 -22.09 -5.94 -8.27
N MET A 108 -23.17 -6.17 -9.01
CA MET A 108 -23.71 -7.51 -9.21
C MET A 108 -22.74 -8.41 -9.98
N ILE A 109 -22.16 -7.92 -11.08
CA ILE A 109 -21.32 -8.72 -11.99
C ILE A 109 -19.93 -8.99 -11.41
N HIS A 110 -19.29 -7.98 -10.80
CA HIS A 110 -17.88 -8.06 -10.40
C HIS A 110 -17.66 -8.24 -8.89
N HIS A 111 -18.68 -7.95 -8.08
CA HIS A 111 -18.62 -8.12 -6.62
C HIS A 111 -19.63 -9.15 -6.12
N HIS A 112 -20.31 -9.84 -7.04
CA HIS A 112 -21.22 -10.96 -6.75
C HIS A 112 -22.36 -10.64 -5.77
N TYR A 113 -22.77 -9.37 -5.71
CA TYR A 113 -23.96 -8.99 -4.94
C TYR A 113 -25.24 -9.36 -5.69
N THR A 114 -26.24 -9.81 -4.96
CA THR A 114 -27.63 -9.78 -5.45
C THR A 114 -28.06 -8.35 -5.71
N LEU A 115 -29.11 -8.16 -6.51
CA LEU A 115 -29.67 -6.83 -6.77
C LEU A 115 -30.04 -6.10 -5.48
N LEU A 116 -30.61 -6.81 -4.50
CA LEU A 116 -31.01 -6.22 -3.22
C LEU A 116 -29.80 -5.73 -2.40
N GLU A 117 -28.74 -6.53 -2.34
CA GLU A 117 -27.50 -6.16 -1.65
C GLU A 117 -26.82 -4.97 -2.32
N ALA A 118 -26.74 -4.96 -3.66
CA ALA A 118 -26.19 -3.84 -4.42
C ALA A 118 -26.98 -2.54 -4.16
N ILE A 119 -28.32 -2.61 -4.16
CA ILE A 119 -29.17 -1.45 -3.84
C ILE A 119 -28.92 -0.96 -2.42
N ASN A 120 -28.88 -1.86 -1.44
CA ASN A 120 -28.64 -1.49 -0.04
C ASN A 120 -27.26 -0.84 0.13
N LYS A 121 -26.22 -1.39 -0.52
CA LYS A 121 -24.86 -0.86 -0.47
C LYS A 121 -24.76 0.56 -1.03
N VAL A 122 -25.42 0.84 -2.17
CA VAL A 122 -25.34 2.16 -2.83
C VAL A 122 -26.23 3.18 -2.13
N LYS A 123 -27.44 2.80 -1.71
CA LYS A 123 -28.42 3.73 -1.13
C LYS A 123 -27.97 4.32 0.21
N GLU A 124 -27.11 3.62 0.95
CA GLU A 124 -26.48 4.11 2.20
C GLU A 124 -25.62 5.36 1.99
N ARG A 125 -25.06 5.53 0.78
CA ARG A 125 -24.10 6.61 0.49
C ARG A 125 -24.68 7.65 -0.47
N ARG A 126 -25.68 7.29 -1.27
CA ARG A 126 -26.30 8.19 -2.26
C ARG A 126 -27.75 7.82 -2.51
N TRP A 127 -28.63 8.82 -2.51
CA TRP A 127 -30.01 8.63 -2.97
C TRP A 127 -30.02 8.24 -4.46
N ILE A 128 -30.55 7.05 -4.75
CA ILE A 128 -30.67 6.50 -6.10
C ILE A 128 -32.11 6.05 -6.37
N PHE A 129 -32.52 6.17 -7.63
CA PHE A 129 -33.84 5.74 -8.07
C PHE A 129 -33.80 5.38 -9.56
N PRO A 130 -33.26 4.20 -9.93
CA PRO A 130 -33.40 3.65 -11.28
C PRO A 130 -34.86 3.65 -11.73
N ASN A 131 -35.12 3.97 -13.00
CA ASN A 131 -36.49 3.93 -13.52
C ASN A 131 -37.01 2.48 -13.60
N ARG A 132 -38.33 2.29 -13.77
CA ARG A 132 -38.95 0.96 -13.83
C ARG A 132 -38.36 0.06 -14.92
N GLY A 133 -37.95 0.63 -16.06
CA GLY A 133 -37.29 -0.11 -17.15
C GLY A 133 -35.94 -0.67 -16.71
N PHE A 134 -35.10 0.16 -16.10
CA PHE A 134 -33.81 -0.27 -15.54
C PHE A 134 -33.98 -1.27 -14.41
N LEU A 135 -34.95 -1.10 -13.51
CA LEU A 135 -35.24 -2.08 -12.46
C LEU A 135 -35.63 -3.44 -13.04
N LYS A 136 -36.46 -3.48 -14.10
CA LYS A 136 -36.80 -4.74 -14.79
C LYS A 136 -35.56 -5.41 -15.38
N GLN A 137 -34.68 -4.63 -16.01
CA GLN A 137 -33.43 -5.12 -16.59
C GLN A 137 -32.48 -5.66 -15.50
N LEU A 138 -32.36 -4.94 -14.39
CA LEU A 138 -31.55 -5.37 -13.24
C LEU A 138 -32.10 -6.65 -12.60
N CYS A 139 -33.41 -6.79 -12.44
CA CYS A 139 -34.01 -8.05 -11.98
C CYS A 139 -33.78 -9.21 -12.95
N ALA A 140 -33.76 -8.95 -14.26
CA ALA A 140 -33.43 -9.97 -15.25
C ALA A 140 -31.96 -10.37 -15.17
N LEU A 141 -31.05 -9.42 -14.94
CA LEU A 141 -29.63 -9.67 -14.69
C LEU A 141 -29.44 -10.51 -13.42
N ASP A 142 -30.10 -10.15 -12.33
CA ASP A 142 -30.04 -10.86 -11.04
C ASP A 142 -30.42 -12.34 -11.19
N ARG A 143 -31.56 -12.61 -11.86
CA ARG A 143 -31.95 -13.98 -12.20
C ARG A 143 -30.92 -14.69 -13.07
N LYS A 144 -30.25 -14.01 -13.99
CA LYS A 144 -29.24 -14.64 -14.86
C LYS A 144 -27.98 -15.01 -14.08
N LEU A 145 -27.56 -14.17 -13.13
CA LEU A 145 -26.37 -14.40 -12.32
C LEU A 145 -26.59 -15.47 -11.24
N HIS A 146 -27.82 -15.62 -10.74
CA HIS A 146 -28.14 -16.52 -9.61
C HIS A 146 -28.99 -17.75 -10.00
N LYS A 147 -29.11 -18.07 -11.30
CA LYS A 147 -29.83 -19.28 -11.78
C LYS A 147 -28.99 -20.56 -11.85
N THR A 148 -27.85 -20.60 -11.18
CA THR A 148 -26.98 -21.78 -11.16
C THR A 148 -26.70 -22.16 -9.71
N SER A 149 -27.59 -22.99 -9.17
CA SER A 149 -27.37 -23.83 -7.98
C SER A 149 -28.12 -25.13 -8.21
#